data_AF-A0A2K4FJW2-F1
#
_entry.id   AF-A0A2K4FJW2-F1
#
_cell.length_a   1.000
_cell.length_b   1.000
_cell.length_c   1.000
_cell.angle_alpha   90.00
_cell.angle_beta   90.00
_cell.angle_gamma   90.00
#
_symmetry.space_group_name_H-M   'P 1'
#
loop_
_entity.id
_entity.type
_entity.pdbx_description
1 polymer ?
#
loop_
_entity_poly.entity_id
_entity_poly.type
_entity_poly.pdbx_seq_one_letter_code
_entity_poly.pdbx_strand_id
1 'polypeptide(L)'
;LWGARLGVQFSLSLVVLKALPVLIIGGFTSISGAIVGGLIIGASEKLAEVYLGPFIGSGIENWFPYVLALLFLLVRPAGLFGERAIERV
;
A
#
# COMPACT_ATOMS: atom_id res chain seq x y z
N LEU A 1 -21.73 7.45 -20.57
CA LEU A 1 -22.82 6.56 -20.15
C LEU A 1 -22.49 5.06 -20.29
N TRP A 2 -21.76 4.62 -21.33
CA TRP A 2 -21.42 3.20 -21.55
C TRP A 2 -20.36 2.63 -20.58
N GLY A 3 -19.33 3.39 -20.21
CA GLY A 3 -18.28 2.92 -19.28
C GLY A 3 -18.77 2.56 -17.86
N ALA A 4 -19.79 3.26 -17.35
CA ALA A 4 -20.39 2.98 -16.04
C ALA A 4 -21.19 1.66 -16.01
N ARG A 5 -21.68 1.17 -17.17
CA ARG A 5 -22.40 -0.11 -17.28
C ARG A 5 -21.48 -1.31 -17.45
N LEU A 6 -20.20 -1.09 -17.80
CA LEU A 6 -19.18 -2.13 -17.96
C LEU A 6 -18.36 -2.36 -16.67
N GLY A 7 -18.78 -1.82 -15.53
CA GLY A 7 -18.03 -1.95 -14.27
C GLY A 7 -16.73 -1.13 -14.22
N VAL A 8 -16.45 -0.30 -15.23
CA VAL A 8 -15.33 0.66 -15.22
C VAL A 8 -15.76 1.87 -14.40
N GLN A 9 -15.77 1.65 -13.10
CA GLN A 9 -16.05 2.68 -12.11
C GLN A 9 -14.74 3.44 -11.85
N PHE A 10 -14.73 4.77 -12.00
CA PHE A 10 -13.54 5.59 -11.72
C PHE A 10 -13.00 5.39 -10.29
N SER A 11 -13.86 4.95 -9.37
CA SER A 11 -13.49 4.53 -8.02
C SER A 11 -12.51 3.35 -7.99
N LEU A 12 -12.55 2.44 -8.97
CA LEU A 12 -11.65 1.29 -9.01
C LEU A 12 -10.19 1.73 -9.21
N SER A 13 -9.96 2.77 -10.01
CA SER A 13 -8.63 3.36 -10.19
C SER A 13 -8.07 3.91 -8.88
N LEU A 14 -8.91 4.55 -8.06
CA LEU A 14 -8.50 5.06 -6.75
C LEU A 14 -8.18 3.93 -5.77
N VAL A 15 -8.96 2.85 -5.79
CA VAL A 15 -8.69 1.66 -4.97
C VAL A 15 -7.35 1.03 -5.36
N VAL A 16 -7.05 0.92 -6.65
CA VAL A 16 -5.77 0.39 -7.14
C VAL A 16 -4.60 1.26 -6.70
N LEU A 17 -4.74 2.59 -6.79
CA LEU A 17 -3.71 3.51 -6.29
C LEU A 17 -3.44 3.27 -4.79
N LYS A 18 -4.50 3.14 -3.98
CA LYS A 18 -4.35 2.85 -2.54
C LYS A 18 -3.76 1.46 -2.25
N ALA A 19 -3.99 0.49 -3.14
CA ALA A 19 -3.44 -0.86 -3.04
C ALA A 19 -1.95 -0.96 -3.41
N LEU A 20 -1.39 0.01 -4.13
CA LEU A 20 0.04 0.00 -4.49
C LEU A 20 0.99 -0.07 -3.27
N PRO A 21 0.91 0.81 -2.27
CA PRO A 21 1.79 0.73 -1.10
C PRO A 21 1.65 -0.59 -0.32
N VAL A 22 0.46 -1.17 -0.31
CA VAL A 22 0.23 -2.51 0.28
C VAL A 22 1.02 -3.58 -0.46
N LEU A 23 0.96 -3.58 -1.79
CA LEU A 23 1.67 -4.52 -2.65
C LEU A 23 3.18 -4.31 -2.61
N ILE A 24 3.65 -3.08 -2.41
CA ILE A 24 5.07 -2.76 -2.23
C ILE A 24 5.63 -3.41 -0.95
N ILE A 25 4.89 -3.35 0.16
CA ILE A 25 5.31 -3.95 1.43
C ILE A 25 5.15 -5.48 1.39
N GLY A 26 4.02 -5.96 0.90
CA GLY A 26 3.68 -7.39 0.87
C GLY A 26 4.38 -8.20 -0.23
N GLY A 27 4.72 -7.55 -1.34
CA GLY A 27 5.21 -8.16 -2.56
C GLY A 27 4.08 -8.57 -3.52
N PHE A 28 4.33 -8.42 -4.82
CA PHE A 28 3.38 -8.82 -5.90
C PHE A 28 3.32 -10.34 -6.11
N THR A 29 4.31 -11.07 -5.61
CA THR A 29 4.47 -12.52 -5.83
C THR A 29 3.92 -13.36 -4.67
N SER A 30 3.62 -12.75 -3.52
CA SER A 30 3.20 -13.46 -2.31
C SER A 30 1.84 -12.97 -1.81
N ILE A 31 0.84 -13.86 -1.87
CA ILE A 31 -0.51 -13.58 -1.38
C ILE A 31 -0.51 -13.35 0.14
N SER A 32 0.22 -14.17 0.91
CA SER A 32 0.33 -14.01 2.36
C SER A 32 1.02 -12.70 2.74
N GLY A 33 2.05 -12.32 1.99
CA GLY A 33 2.72 -11.02 2.14
C GLY A 33 1.79 -9.85 1.88
N ALA A 34 1.01 -9.91 0.80
CA ALA A 34 0.01 -8.87 0.48
C ALA A 34 -1.06 -8.72 1.57
N ILE A 35 -1.54 -9.83 2.15
CA ILE A 35 -2.51 -9.80 3.26
C ILE A 35 -1.91 -9.10 4.49
N VAL A 36 -0.70 -9.49 4.90
CA VAL A 36 -0.01 -8.90 6.05
C VAL A 36 0.32 -7.43 5.80
N GLY A 37 0.83 -7.10 4.63
CA GLY A 37 1.10 -5.71 4.22
C GLY A 37 -0.15 -4.85 4.21
N GLY A 38 -1.29 -5.41 3.80
CA GLY A 38 -2.58 -4.73 3.79
C GLY A 38 -3.08 -4.40 5.19
N LEU A 39 -2.95 -5.35 6.11
CA LEU A 39 -3.29 -5.14 7.52
C LEU A 39 -2.39 -4.09 8.17
N ILE A 40 -1.07 -4.15 7.92
CA ILE A 40 -0.11 -3.18 8.46
C ILE A 40 -0.41 -1.77 7.95
N ILE A 41 -0.57 -1.60 6.64
CA ILE A 41 -0.87 -0.30 6.03
C ILE A 41 -2.21 0.22 6.53
N GLY A 42 -3.28 -0.58 6.46
CA GLY A 42 -4.61 -0.13 6.87
C GLY A 42 -4.69 0.26 8.34
N ALA A 43 -4.05 -0.52 9.23
CA ALA A 43 -3.97 -0.18 10.65
C ALA A 43 -3.15 1.09 10.87
N SER A 44 -1.99 1.20 10.21
CA SER A 44 -1.11 2.37 10.37
C SER A 44 -1.73 3.64 9.81
N GLU A 45 -2.50 3.55 8.71
CA GLU A 45 -3.24 4.66 8.12
C GLU A 45 -4.27 5.21 9.11
N LYS A 46 -5.09 4.34 9.70
CA LYS A 46 -6.10 4.75 10.69
C LYS A 46 -5.49 5.25 11.99
N LEU A 47 -4.40 4.64 12.45
CA LEU A 47 -3.65 5.17 13.58
C LEU A 47 -3.05 6.54 13.26
N ALA A 48 -2.47 6.73 12.08
CA ALA A 48 -1.90 8.00 11.69
C ALA A 48 -2.97 9.10 11.58
N GLU A 49 -4.16 8.79 11.07
CA GLU A 49 -5.29 9.72 11.05
C GLU A 49 -5.71 10.15 12.46
N VAL A 50 -5.84 9.20 13.40
CA VAL A 50 -6.27 9.51 14.78
C VAL A 50 -5.21 10.28 15.56
N TYR A 51 -3.94 9.89 15.46
CA TYR A 51 -2.86 10.47 16.27
C TYR A 51 -2.24 11.71 15.64
N LEU A 52 -1.99 11.71 14.32
CA LEU A 52 -1.34 12.81 13.63
C LEU A 52 -2.33 13.77 12.94
N GLY A 53 -3.58 13.34 12.71
CA GLY A 53 -4.61 14.18 12.08
C GLY A 53 -4.82 15.53 12.76
N PRO A 54 -4.88 15.60 14.11
CA PRO A 54 -5.00 16.87 14.82
C PRO A 54 -3.78 17.80 14.67
N PHE A 55 -2.58 17.25 14.39
CA PHE A 55 -1.32 18.02 14.37
C PHE A 55 -0.89 18.47 12.96
N ILE A 56 -1.16 17.64 11.94
CA ILE A 56 -0.65 17.84 10.57
C ILE A 56 -1.77 18.29 9.61
N GLY A 57 -3.03 18.15 10.02
CA GLY A 57 -4.21 18.49 9.22
C GLY A 57 -4.85 17.28 8.53
N SER A 58 -5.97 17.52 7.86
CA SER A 58 -6.76 16.48 7.19
C SER A 58 -6.06 15.95 5.93
N GLY A 59 -6.13 14.64 5.69
CA GLY A 59 -5.65 14.03 4.44
C GLY A 59 -4.45 13.10 4.58
N ILE A 60 -4.05 12.76 5.81
CA ILE A 60 -2.97 11.82 6.13
C ILE A 60 -3.18 10.47 5.43
N GLU A 61 -4.42 10.00 5.37
CA GLU A 61 -4.82 8.75 4.72
C GLU A 61 -4.34 8.58 3.27
N ASN A 62 -4.20 9.68 2.53
CA ASN A 62 -3.91 9.61 1.10
C ASN A 62 -2.41 9.47 0.81
N TRP A 63 -1.53 9.98 1.67
CA TRP A 63 -0.08 10.04 1.41
C TRP A 63 0.74 9.22 2.41
N PHE A 64 0.24 9.02 3.63
CA PHE A 64 0.95 8.29 4.68
C PHE A 64 1.29 6.85 4.29
N PRO A 65 0.39 6.06 3.65
CA PRO A 65 0.71 4.72 3.18
C PRO A 65 1.92 4.67 2.24
N TYR A 66 2.07 5.68 1.39
CA TYR A 66 3.19 5.77 0.44
C TYR A 66 4.50 6.11 1.14
N VAL A 67 4.48 7.02 2.12
CA VAL A 67 5.67 7.34 2.92
C VAL A 67 6.11 6.12 3.72
N LEU A 68 5.17 5.38 4.33
CA LEU A 68 5.47 4.16 5.06
C LEU A 68 6.05 3.08 4.14
N ALA A 69 5.46 2.89 2.95
CA ALA A 69 5.99 1.96 1.95
C ALA A 69 7.41 2.34 1.48
N LEU A 70 7.68 3.64 1.28
CA LEU A 70 9.02 4.12 0.91
C LEU A 70 10.04 3.85 2.03
N LEU A 71 9.69 4.17 3.28
CA LEU A 71 10.53 3.89 4.45
C LEU A 71 10.78 2.38 4.60
N PHE A 72 9.77 1.56 4.36
CA PHE A 72 9.90 0.11 4.42
C PHE A 72 10.85 -0.42 3.34
N LEU A 73 10.73 0.07 2.10
CA LEU A 73 11.63 -0.31 1.00
C LEU A 73 13.09 0.06 1.28
N LEU A 74 13.34 1.19 1.96
CA LEU A 74 14.69 1.57 2.36
C LEU A 74 15.32 0.56 3.33
N VAL A 75 14.51 -0.06 4.20
CA VAL A 75 14.98 -1.07 5.16
C VAL A 75 15.02 -2.47 4.55
N ARG A 76 14.02 -2.82 3.72
CA ARG A 76 13.91 -4.11 3.03
C ARG A 76 13.40 -3.93 1.59
N PRO A 77 14.31 -3.81 0.60
CA PRO A 77 13.92 -3.58 -0.79
C PRO A 77 13.24 -4.80 -1.45
N ALA A 78 13.34 -5.99 -0.86
CA ALA A 78 12.70 -7.21 -1.36
C ALA A 78 11.23 -7.38 -0.89
N GLY A 79 10.68 -6.49 -0.07
CA GLY A 79 9.36 -6.70 0.55
C GLY A 79 9.41 -7.71 1.72
N LEU A 80 8.24 -8.04 2.28
CA LEU A 80 8.12 -8.96 3.43
C LEU A 80 8.61 -10.39 3.13
N PHE A 81 8.36 -10.89 1.91
CA PHE A 81 8.62 -12.27 1.51
C PHE A 81 9.33 -12.40 0.15
N GLY A 82 9.98 -11.34 -0.35
CA GLY A 82 10.72 -11.43 -1.60
C GLY A 82 11.84 -12.44 -1.51
N GLU A 83 11.76 -13.47 -2.36
CA GLU A 83 12.86 -14.37 -2.63
C GLU A 83 14.07 -13.52 -3.02
N ARG A 84 15.23 -13.79 -2.39
CA ARG A 84 16.50 -13.16 -2.78
C ARG A 84 16.62 -13.35 -4.28
N ALA A 85 16.81 -12.26 -5.03
CA ALA A 85 17.17 -12.37 -6.44
C ALA A 85 18.35 -13.35 -6.50
N ILE A 86 18.09 -14.55 -7.05
CA ILE A 86 19.11 -15.56 -7.21
C ILE A 86 20.08 -14.95 -8.20
N GLU A 87 21.16 -14.39 -7.68
CA GLU A 87 22.34 -14.02 -8.44
C GLU A 87 22.85 -15.34 -9.04
N ARG A 88 22.39 -15.64 -10.26
CA ARG A 88 22.90 -16.75 -11.04
C ARG A 88 24.26 -16.32 -11.57
N VAL A 89 25.31 -16.73 -10.87
CA VAL A 89 26.68 -16.87 -11.40
C VAL A 89 26.75 -18.10 -12.29
#